data_AF-X7F759-F1
#
_entry.id   AF-X7F759-F1
#
_cell.length_a   1.000
_cell.length_b   1.000
_cell.length_c   1.000
_cell.angle_alpha   90.00
_cell.angle_beta   90.00
_cell.angle_gamma   90.00
#
_symmetry.space_group_name_H-M   'P 1'
#
loop_
_entity.id
_entity.type
_entity.pdbx_description
1 polymer ?
#
loop_
_entity_poly.entity_id
_entity_poly.type
_entity_poly.pdbx_seq_one_letter_code
_entity_poly.pdbx_strand_id
1 'polypeptide(L)'
;MAVAWPGAAPLQLPCGALARPRGRHTFGSMPRALPLLAALLLAAPVAGTARADDAVGRVNAGGFDTRSMCTGTLVAPGRVLTAAHCVLWPDGRERQVSDIVFVAGWDGAGHAGAARAASVALHPRALADGRIDVRHDLAVIDLVRPIEGPTLEVGSAGPAGPLALAGYTRSRPHRLSVTEDCAGTADGTLWRVGCTIEHGQSGGPVIYGTGAARRVVAVISARTEGGALVVPVDGWARARLAEPYTSSAD
;
A
#
# COMPACT_ATOMS: atom_id res chain seq x y z
N MET A 1 -3.20 31.26 -47.08
CA MET A 1 -3.04 30.84 -48.49
C MET A 1 -2.17 29.61 -48.48
N ALA A 2 -2.70 28.50 -48.97
CA ALA A 2 -2.06 27.19 -48.92
C ALA A 2 -1.80 26.67 -50.35
N VAL A 3 -0.75 25.85 -50.43
CA VAL A 3 -0.53 24.73 -51.37
C VAL A 3 0.22 25.01 -52.69
N ALA A 4 1.47 24.50 -52.68
CA ALA A 4 2.12 23.50 -53.52
C ALA A 4 2.23 23.60 -55.05
N TRP A 5 3.36 23.03 -55.52
CA TRP A 5 3.70 22.65 -56.89
C TRP A 5 4.03 21.14 -56.94
N PRO A 6 4.07 20.53 -58.14
CA PRO A 6 3.36 19.28 -58.44
C PRO A 6 4.27 18.07 -58.68
N GLY A 7 3.65 16.91 -58.88
CA GLY A 7 4.29 15.85 -59.66
C GLY A 7 3.54 14.53 -59.66
N ALA A 8 3.05 14.17 -60.85
CA ALA A 8 2.96 12.83 -61.45
C ALA A 8 1.53 12.35 -61.80
N ALA A 9 1.33 12.23 -63.11
CA ALA A 9 0.27 11.51 -63.81
C ALA A 9 0.90 10.29 -64.51
N PRO A 10 0.20 9.54 -65.37
CA PRO A 10 -1.07 8.82 -65.20
C PRO A 10 -0.88 7.33 -65.61
N LEU A 11 -1.90 6.49 -65.45
CA LEU A 11 -2.11 5.35 -66.36
C LEU A 11 -3.57 4.88 -66.32
N GLN A 12 -4.19 4.95 -67.50
CA GLN A 12 -5.56 4.54 -67.83
C GLN A 12 -5.58 3.06 -68.22
N LEU A 13 -6.68 2.35 -67.98
CA LEU A 13 -7.14 1.23 -68.83
C LEU A 13 -8.70 1.17 -68.79
N PRO A 14 -9.38 0.80 -69.90
CA PRO A 14 -10.79 1.14 -70.12
C PRO A 14 -11.81 0.00 -69.95
N CYS A 15 -13.08 0.43 -69.98
CA CYS A 15 -14.37 -0.25 -70.17
C CYS A 15 -14.41 -1.63 -70.85
N GLY A 16 -15.36 -2.46 -70.39
CA GLY A 16 -15.93 -3.57 -71.16
C GLY A 16 -17.04 -4.31 -70.42
N ALA A 17 -18.30 -3.97 -70.75
CA ALA A 17 -19.50 -4.67 -70.30
C ALA A 17 -19.75 -5.96 -71.09
N LEU A 18 -20.46 -6.95 -70.51
CA LEU A 18 -21.73 -7.50 -71.03
C LEU A 18 -22.04 -8.95 -70.59
N ALA A 19 -23.35 -9.15 -70.42
CA ALA A 19 -24.15 -10.36 -70.68
C ALA A 19 -24.18 -11.54 -69.69
N ARG A 20 -25.37 -11.67 -69.09
CA ARG A 20 -25.95 -12.94 -68.58
C ARG A 20 -26.34 -13.87 -69.74
N PRO A 21 -26.40 -15.19 -69.49
CA PRO A 21 -27.66 -15.88 -69.71
C PRO A 21 -28.09 -16.84 -68.60
N ARG A 22 -29.40 -17.13 -68.62
CA ARG A 22 -30.19 -17.98 -67.73
C ARG A 22 -29.96 -19.47 -68.04
N GLY A 23 -30.00 -20.32 -67.01
CA GLY A 23 -30.16 -21.77 -67.18
C GLY A 23 -30.38 -22.45 -65.83
N ARG A 24 -31.61 -22.89 -65.57
CA ARG A 24 -32.08 -23.61 -64.37
C ARG A 24 -31.44 -24.99 -64.33
N HIS A 25 -31.12 -25.55 -63.16
CA HIS A 25 -31.46 -26.93 -62.79
C HIS A 25 -31.41 -27.08 -61.25
N THR A 26 -32.48 -27.67 -60.75
CA THR A 26 -32.80 -28.08 -59.38
C THR A 26 -31.86 -29.17 -58.86
N PHE A 27 -31.65 -29.21 -57.54
CA PHE A 27 -31.26 -30.33 -56.64
C PHE A 27 -30.51 -29.65 -55.47
N GLY A 28 -31.08 -29.45 -54.29
CA GLY A 28 -31.38 -30.49 -53.31
C GLY A 28 -30.46 -30.30 -52.09
N SER A 29 -31.04 -30.37 -50.90
CA SER A 29 -30.40 -30.59 -49.57
C SER A 29 -29.75 -29.43 -48.79
N MET A 30 -30.48 -29.10 -47.71
CA MET A 30 -30.07 -28.80 -46.32
C MET A 30 -29.40 -27.47 -45.95
N PRO A 31 -29.98 -26.71 -44.98
CA PRO A 31 -29.31 -25.59 -44.34
C PRO A 31 -28.27 -26.11 -43.33
N ARG A 32 -27.00 -25.79 -43.56
CA ARG A 32 -25.98 -25.83 -42.50
C ARG A 32 -26.21 -24.63 -41.57
N ALA A 33 -26.95 -24.86 -40.49
CA ALA A 33 -26.94 -23.96 -39.35
C ALA A 33 -25.53 -23.95 -38.76
N LEU A 34 -24.78 -22.88 -38.99
CA LEU A 34 -23.58 -22.56 -38.23
C LEU A 34 -24.06 -22.10 -36.85
N PRO A 35 -23.72 -22.78 -35.73
CA PRO A 35 -23.98 -22.20 -34.43
C PRO A 35 -23.02 -21.02 -34.28
N LEU A 36 -23.57 -19.81 -34.12
CA LEU A 36 -22.81 -18.70 -33.54
C LEU A 36 -22.40 -19.13 -32.13
N LEU A 37 -21.14 -19.56 -31.96
CA LEU A 37 -20.53 -19.63 -30.65
C LEU A 37 -20.38 -18.18 -30.16
N ALA A 38 -21.39 -17.69 -29.43
CA ALA A 38 -21.22 -16.52 -28.60
C ALA A 38 -20.23 -16.90 -27.49
N ALA A 39 -18.96 -16.55 -27.68
CA ALA A 39 -17.95 -16.64 -26.63
C ALA A 39 -18.34 -15.65 -25.54
N LEU A 40 -19.08 -16.15 -24.54
CA LEU A 40 -19.32 -15.42 -23.31
C LEU A 40 -17.96 -15.34 -22.59
N LEU A 41 -17.22 -14.26 -22.83
CA LEU A 41 -16.07 -13.89 -22.02
C LEU A 41 -16.61 -13.55 -20.62
N LEU A 42 -16.73 -14.57 -19.78
CA LEU A 42 -16.78 -14.42 -18.34
C LEU A 42 -15.46 -13.75 -17.96
N ALA A 43 -15.47 -12.42 -17.88
CA ALA A 43 -14.46 -11.68 -17.16
C ALA A 43 -14.59 -12.11 -15.69
N ALA A 44 -13.90 -13.20 -15.32
CA ALA A 44 -13.69 -13.52 -13.94
C ALA A 44 -13.08 -12.28 -13.28
N PRO A 45 -13.57 -11.83 -12.11
CA PRO A 45 -12.90 -10.78 -11.39
C PRO A 45 -11.47 -11.27 -11.16
N VAL A 46 -10.49 -10.53 -11.67
CA VAL A 46 -9.10 -10.73 -11.28
C VAL A 46 -9.08 -10.33 -9.81
N ALA A 47 -9.23 -11.31 -8.92
CA ALA A 47 -8.86 -11.17 -7.52
C ALA A 47 -7.41 -10.69 -7.55
N GLY A 48 -7.21 -9.41 -7.27
CA GLY A 48 -5.88 -8.82 -7.27
C GLY A 48 -5.02 -9.67 -6.37
N THR A 49 -3.91 -10.20 -6.89
CA THR A 49 -2.89 -10.84 -6.07
C THR A 49 -2.54 -9.89 -4.95
N ALA A 50 -2.76 -10.30 -3.69
CA ALA A 50 -2.42 -9.49 -2.54
C ALA A 50 -0.98 -9.00 -2.69
N ARG A 51 -0.77 -7.69 -2.70
CA ARG A 51 0.57 -7.10 -2.82
C ARG A 51 1.21 -7.12 -1.43
N ALA A 52 2.54 -7.22 -1.38
CA ALA A 52 3.27 -7.07 -0.12
C ALA A 52 2.90 -5.74 0.60
N ASP A 53 2.58 -4.71 -0.17
CA ASP A 53 2.15 -3.40 0.34
C ASP A 53 0.75 -3.43 1.00
N ASP A 54 -0.07 -4.48 0.79
CA ASP A 54 -1.36 -4.64 1.50
C ASP A 54 -1.15 -4.98 2.98
N ALA A 55 0.08 -5.32 3.39
CA ALA A 55 0.48 -5.38 4.80
C ALA A 55 0.47 -4.00 5.46
N VAL A 56 0.60 -2.92 4.68
CA VAL A 56 0.53 -1.54 5.17
C VAL A 56 -0.92 -1.16 5.35
N GLY A 57 -1.25 -0.61 6.51
CA GLY A 57 -2.63 -0.34 6.90
C GLY A 57 -2.79 0.95 7.69
N ARG A 58 -4.04 1.32 7.91
CA ARG A 58 -4.40 2.45 8.76
C ARG A 58 -4.42 2.02 10.22
N VAL A 59 -3.76 2.79 11.07
CA VAL A 59 -3.94 2.74 12.53
C VAL A 59 -4.90 3.86 12.88
N ASN A 60 -6.15 3.50 13.18
CA ASN A 60 -7.16 4.45 13.59
C ASN A 60 -7.30 4.40 15.10
N ALA A 61 -7.27 5.55 15.75
CA ALA A 61 -7.53 5.64 17.18
C ALA A 61 -8.65 6.65 17.45
N GLY A 62 -9.60 6.26 18.29
CA GLY A 62 -10.72 7.09 18.71
C GLY A 62 -10.61 7.56 20.16
N GLY A 63 -11.45 8.53 20.50
CA GLY A 63 -11.86 8.92 21.84
C GLY A 63 -13.29 9.47 21.76
N PHE A 64 -13.80 10.04 22.85
CA PHE A 64 -15.18 10.56 22.92
C PHE A 64 -15.52 11.57 21.80
N ASP A 65 -14.62 12.49 21.52
CA ASP A 65 -14.77 13.59 20.56
C ASP A 65 -13.61 13.71 19.55
N THR A 66 -12.63 12.80 19.65
CA THR A 66 -11.36 12.89 18.93
C THR A 66 -11.12 11.62 18.11
N ARG A 67 -10.57 11.81 16.91
CA ARG A 67 -10.16 10.71 16.02
C ARG A 67 -8.81 11.04 15.42
N SER A 68 -7.90 10.08 15.42
CA SER A 68 -6.63 10.17 14.72
C SER A 68 -6.49 9.03 13.74
N MET A 69 -5.82 9.33 12.63
CA MET A 69 -5.44 8.34 11.63
C MET A 69 -3.94 8.43 11.44
N CYS A 70 -3.31 7.28 11.64
CA CYS A 70 -1.91 7.00 11.36
C CYS A 70 -1.82 5.83 10.37
N THR A 71 -0.60 5.44 10.09
CA THR A 71 -0.26 4.23 9.35
C THR A 71 0.42 3.23 10.29
N GLY A 72 0.33 1.95 9.97
CA GLY A 72 1.11 0.88 10.58
C GLY A 72 1.38 -0.23 9.57
N THR A 73 2.25 -1.16 9.92
CA THR A 73 2.60 -2.29 9.05
C THR A 73 2.37 -3.60 9.75
N LEU A 74 1.59 -4.50 9.14
CA LEU A 74 1.45 -5.88 9.57
C LEU A 74 2.77 -6.62 9.30
N VAL A 75 3.57 -6.82 10.34
CA VAL A 75 4.88 -7.48 10.25
C VAL A 75 4.80 -8.98 10.61
N ALA A 76 3.68 -9.38 11.22
CA ALA A 76 3.23 -10.76 11.41
C ALA A 76 1.70 -10.76 11.53
N PRO A 77 0.98 -11.89 11.35
CA PRO A 77 -0.49 -11.90 11.29
C PRO A 77 -1.19 -11.21 12.48
N GLY A 78 -0.60 -11.27 13.68
CA GLY A 78 -1.14 -10.62 14.88
C GLY A 78 -0.40 -9.36 15.33
N ARG A 79 0.58 -8.85 14.55
CA ARG A 79 1.47 -7.76 14.99
C ARG A 79 1.60 -6.63 14.00
N VAL A 80 1.40 -5.43 14.50
CA VAL A 80 1.54 -4.19 13.75
C VAL A 80 2.67 -3.36 14.34
N LEU A 81 3.66 -3.02 13.52
CA LEU A 81 4.69 -2.05 13.85
C LEU A 81 4.20 -0.65 13.44
N THR A 82 4.31 0.31 14.36
CA THR A 82 3.90 1.71 14.16
C THR A 82 4.71 2.66 15.04
N ALA A 83 4.36 3.95 15.04
CA ALA A 83 4.98 4.96 15.89
C ALA A 83 4.28 5.03 17.25
N ALA A 84 5.03 5.36 18.31
CA ALA A 84 4.47 5.47 19.66
C ALA A 84 3.43 6.61 19.76
N HIS A 85 3.68 7.75 19.13
CA HIS A 85 2.72 8.86 19.15
C HIS A 85 1.39 8.55 18.44
N CYS A 86 1.31 7.46 17.65
CA CYS A 86 0.06 7.02 17.03
C CYS A 86 -0.88 6.31 18.00
N VAL A 87 -0.34 5.75 19.08
CA VAL A 87 -1.07 5.01 20.12
C VAL A 87 -1.15 5.76 21.44
N LEU A 88 -0.53 6.95 21.50
CA LEU A 88 -0.55 7.87 22.63
C LEU A 88 -1.39 9.12 22.30
N TRP A 89 -1.82 9.81 23.36
CA TRP A 89 -2.29 11.18 23.28
C TRP A 89 -1.10 12.14 23.15
N PRO A 90 -1.31 13.38 22.65
CA PRO A 90 -0.23 14.36 22.50
C PRO A 90 0.51 14.71 23.81
N ASP A 91 -0.13 14.49 24.96
CA ASP A 91 0.44 14.68 26.30
C ASP A 91 1.12 13.42 26.87
N GLY A 92 1.34 12.39 26.03
CA GLY A 92 2.04 11.17 26.39
C GLY A 92 1.19 10.12 27.10
N ARG A 93 -0.08 10.40 27.42
CA ARG A 93 -0.98 9.40 28.01
C ARG A 93 -1.32 8.31 27.00
N GLU A 94 -1.46 7.08 27.48
CA GLU A 94 -1.92 5.97 26.64
C GLU A 94 -3.38 6.16 26.21
N ARG A 95 -3.66 5.80 24.95
CA ARG A 95 -5.03 5.66 24.47
C ARG A 95 -5.62 4.37 25.01
N GLN A 96 -6.94 4.35 25.18
CA GLN A 96 -7.60 3.10 25.51
C GLN A 96 -7.40 2.11 24.36
N VAL A 97 -6.87 0.93 24.69
CA VAL A 97 -6.49 -0.07 23.69
C VAL A 97 -7.68 -0.48 22.80
N SER A 98 -8.88 -0.58 23.39
CA SER A 98 -10.11 -0.90 22.66
C SER A 98 -10.48 0.13 21.59
N ASP A 99 -9.95 1.35 21.66
CA ASP A 99 -10.24 2.43 20.71
C ASP A 99 -9.28 2.42 19.51
N ILE A 100 -8.31 1.51 19.49
CA ILE A 100 -7.32 1.37 18.43
C ILE A 100 -7.73 0.23 17.51
N VAL A 101 -7.85 0.55 16.21
CA VAL A 101 -8.20 -0.41 15.15
C VAL A 101 -7.18 -0.31 14.02
N PHE A 102 -6.61 -1.46 13.66
CA PHE A 102 -5.77 -1.58 12.47
C PHE A 102 -6.59 -2.11 11.29
N VAL A 103 -6.39 -1.53 10.11
CA VAL A 103 -7.05 -1.92 8.86
C VAL A 103 -6.00 -2.07 7.75
N ALA A 104 -5.63 -3.31 7.42
CA ALA A 104 -4.63 -3.66 6.43
C ALA A 104 -5.14 -3.44 5.00
N GLY A 105 -4.34 -2.86 4.10
CA GLY A 105 -4.64 -2.78 2.67
C GLY A 105 -5.92 -2.02 2.34
N TRP A 106 -6.27 -0.98 3.10
CA TRP A 106 -7.46 -0.15 2.86
C TRP A 106 -7.35 0.60 1.52
N ASP A 107 -8.36 0.47 0.65
CA ASP A 107 -8.39 1.12 -0.67
C ASP A 107 -9.66 1.96 -0.94
N GLY A 108 -10.48 2.15 0.10
CA GLY A 108 -11.75 2.89 0.02
C GLY A 108 -12.96 2.04 -0.35
N ALA A 109 -12.76 0.89 -1.01
CA ALA A 109 -13.81 -0.06 -1.34
C ALA A 109 -13.77 -1.30 -0.43
N GLY A 110 -12.57 -1.71 0.02
CA GLY A 110 -12.34 -2.85 0.88
C GLY A 110 -11.01 -2.78 1.64
N HIS A 111 -10.66 -3.89 2.28
CA HIS A 111 -9.42 -4.06 3.03
C HIS A 111 -9.00 -5.54 3.05
N ALA A 112 -7.71 -5.80 3.22
CA ALA A 112 -7.16 -7.16 3.41
C ALA A 112 -7.55 -7.76 4.77
N GLY A 113 -7.84 -6.90 5.76
CA GLY A 113 -8.35 -7.33 7.07
C GLY A 113 -8.36 -6.20 8.07
N ALA A 114 -9.10 -6.39 9.17
CA ALA A 114 -9.17 -5.43 10.25
C ALA A 114 -9.28 -6.14 11.60
N ALA A 115 -8.63 -5.58 12.62
CA ALA A 115 -8.69 -6.07 13.99
C ALA A 115 -8.47 -4.92 14.98
N ARG A 116 -9.05 -5.06 16.18
CA ARG A 116 -8.76 -4.18 17.32
C ARG A 116 -7.41 -4.54 17.93
N ALA A 117 -6.79 -3.57 18.60
CA ALA A 117 -5.65 -3.84 19.47
C ALA A 117 -6.10 -4.66 20.69
N ALA A 118 -5.30 -5.65 21.07
CA ALA A 118 -5.40 -6.37 22.35
C ALA A 118 -4.46 -5.77 23.39
N SER A 119 -3.26 -5.36 22.96
CA SER A 119 -2.27 -4.69 23.77
C SER A 119 -1.35 -3.83 22.91
N VAL A 120 -0.71 -2.85 23.54
CA VAL A 120 0.28 -1.98 22.93
C VAL A 120 1.55 -2.05 23.75
N ALA A 121 2.68 -2.32 23.11
CA ALA A 121 4.00 -2.21 23.69
C ALA A 121 4.71 -0.97 23.13
N LEU A 122 5.09 -0.06 24.01
CA LEU A 122 5.86 1.13 23.65
C LEU A 122 7.34 0.85 23.80
N HIS A 123 8.17 1.47 22.95
CA HIS A 123 9.61 1.46 23.19
C HIS A 123 9.88 2.06 24.59
N PRO A 124 10.76 1.48 25.44
CA PRO A 124 10.94 1.91 26.84
C PRO A 124 11.39 3.36 27.01
N ARG A 125 11.98 3.92 25.96
CA ARG A 125 12.39 5.34 25.86
C ARG A 125 11.49 6.18 24.94
N ALA A 126 10.34 5.67 24.52
CA ALA A 126 9.40 6.42 23.68
C ALA A 126 8.90 7.70 24.38
N LEU A 127 8.96 7.73 25.71
CA LEU A 127 8.65 8.90 26.51
C LEU A 127 9.89 9.39 27.27
N ALA A 128 10.12 10.70 27.23
CA ALA A 128 11.05 11.43 28.06
C ALA A 128 10.28 12.55 28.78
N ASP A 129 10.34 12.56 30.12
CA ASP A 129 9.62 13.53 30.97
C ASP A 129 8.11 13.65 30.63
N GLY A 130 7.48 12.50 30.35
CA GLY A 130 6.05 12.42 29.99
C GLY A 130 5.72 12.90 28.58
N ARG A 131 6.71 13.15 27.72
CA ARG A 131 6.51 13.59 26.32
C ARG A 131 7.15 12.62 25.35
N ILE A 132 6.63 12.57 24.12
CA ILE A 132 7.19 11.74 23.05
C ILE A 132 8.66 12.12 22.79
N ASP A 133 9.55 11.12 22.85
CA ASP A 133 10.92 11.22 22.34
C ASP A 133 10.95 10.66 20.92
N VAL A 134 11.09 11.56 19.94
CA VAL A 134 11.14 11.23 18.51
C VAL A 134 12.23 10.20 18.19
N ARG A 135 13.33 10.14 18.97
CA ARG A 135 14.45 9.21 18.75
C ARG A 135 14.08 7.74 18.99
N HIS A 136 12.99 7.50 19.71
CA HIS A 136 12.54 6.18 20.15
C HIS A 136 11.03 6.01 19.92
N ASP A 137 10.48 6.72 18.94
CA ASP A 137 9.05 6.77 18.64
C ASP A 137 8.57 5.51 17.89
N LEU A 138 8.65 4.37 18.58
CA LEU A 138 8.25 3.05 18.10
C LEU A 138 7.23 2.42 19.06
N ALA A 139 6.26 1.73 18.48
CA ALA A 139 5.32 0.89 19.20
C ALA A 139 4.97 -0.37 18.40
N VAL A 140 4.65 -1.43 19.12
CA VAL A 140 4.10 -2.67 18.57
C VAL A 140 2.70 -2.85 19.12
N ILE A 141 1.74 -3.06 18.23
CA ILE A 141 0.37 -3.40 18.57
C ILE A 141 0.20 -4.91 18.35
N ASP A 142 -0.21 -5.63 19.39
CA ASP A 142 -0.74 -6.99 19.21
C ASP A 142 -2.24 -6.89 18.96
N LEU A 143 -2.72 -7.61 17.97
CA LEU A 143 -4.14 -7.62 17.57
C LEU A 143 -4.91 -8.69 18.35
N VAL A 144 -6.19 -8.44 18.62
CA VAL A 144 -7.09 -9.42 19.29
C VAL A 144 -7.14 -10.75 18.54
N ARG A 145 -7.15 -10.68 17.21
CA ARG A 145 -7.14 -11.82 16.29
C ARG A 145 -6.16 -11.56 15.15
N PRO A 146 -5.54 -12.62 14.60
CA PRO A 146 -4.67 -12.47 13.45
C PRO A 146 -5.47 -11.99 12.23
N ILE A 147 -4.81 -11.21 11.38
CA ILE A 147 -5.25 -10.90 10.03
C ILE A 147 -4.53 -11.85 9.08
N GLU A 148 -5.31 -12.72 8.45
CA GLU A 148 -4.83 -13.59 7.37
C GLU A 148 -4.56 -12.71 6.14
N GLY A 149 -3.29 -12.60 5.73
CA GLY A 149 -2.91 -11.71 4.64
C GLY A 149 -1.40 -11.55 4.50
N PRO A 150 -0.94 -10.72 3.54
CA PRO A 150 0.48 -10.45 3.38
C PRO A 150 1.02 -9.73 4.61
N THR A 151 2.24 -10.09 4.98
CA THR A 151 3.03 -9.42 6.00
C THR A 151 4.29 -8.86 5.35
N LEU A 152 4.88 -7.83 5.95
CA LEU A 152 6.16 -7.29 5.51
C LEU A 152 7.23 -7.60 6.55
N GLU A 153 8.27 -8.32 6.15
CA GLU A 153 9.35 -8.72 7.06
C GLU A 153 10.09 -7.49 7.61
N VAL A 154 10.56 -7.59 8.85
CA VAL A 154 11.48 -6.61 9.43
C VAL A 154 12.91 -6.99 9.05
N GLY A 155 13.61 -6.07 8.40
CA GLY A 155 14.99 -6.25 7.95
C GLY A 155 15.90 -5.14 8.45
N SER A 156 17.10 -5.06 7.87
CA SER A 156 18.08 -4.01 8.19
C SER A 156 18.54 -3.33 6.91
N ALA A 157 18.81 -2.03 6.99
CA ALA A 157 19.46 -1.24 5.96
C ALA A 157 20.17 -0.03 6.60
N GLY A 158 20.95 0.69 5.80
CA GLY A 158 21.48 1.99 6.16
C GLY A 158 20.60 3.14 5.64
N PRO A 159 20.80 4.36 6.14
CA PRO A 159 20.01 5.54 5.77
C PRO A 159 20.14 5.95 4.30
N ALA A 160 21.25 5.60 3.63
CA ALA A 160 21.55 6.05 2.27
C ALA A 160 20.50 5.63 1.23
N GLY A 161 19.81 4.52 1.46
CA GLY A 161 18.80 3.98 0.55
C GLY A 161 19.37 3.15 -0.61
N PRO A 162 18.62 3.02 -1.73
CA PRO A 162 17.31 3.63 -1.97
C PRO A 162 16.25 3.12 -0.99
N LEU A 163 15.44 4.04 -0.45
CA LEU A 163 14.36 3.78 0.49
C LEU A 163 13.02 4.07 -0.20
N ALA A 164 11.95 3.44 0.29
CA ALA A 164 10.59 3.84 -0.02
C ALA A 164 9.84 4.19 1.27
N LEU A 165 9.02 5.24 1.24
CA LEU A 165 8.08 5.55 2.31
C LEU A 165 6.67 5.18 1.86
N ALA A 166 5.98 4.39 2.67
CA ALA A 166 4.59 4.03 2.42
C ALA A 166 3.69 4.53 3.55
N GLY A 167 2.49 4.98 3.21
CA GLY A 167 1.45 5.24 4.20
C GLY A 167 0.23 5.97 3.68
N TYR A 168 -0.75 6.12 4.55
CA TYR A 168 -1.98 6.85 4.28
C TYR A 168 -1.79 8.32 4.61
N THR A 169 -2.33 9.22 3.79
CA THR A 169 -2.24 10.65 4.04
C THR A 169 -3.61 11.23 4.32
N ARG A 170 -3.67 12.39 4.96
CA ARG A 170 -4.92 13.14 5.13
C ARG A 170 -5.57 13.48 3.79
N SER A 171 -4.78 13.78 2.75
CA SER A 171 -5.27 14.02 1.39
C SER A 171 -5.71 12.75 0.64
N ARG A 172 -5.16 11.58 1.00
CA ARG A 172 -5.48 10.27 0.40
C ARG A 172 -5.77 9.21 1.48
N PRO A 173 -6.83 9.38 2.29
CA PRO A 173 -7.11 8.49 3.42
C PRO A 173 -7.67 7.13 2.99
N HIS A 174 -7.95 6.96 1.70
CA HIS A 174 -8.53 5.76 1.09
C HIS A 174 -7.60 5.11 0.07
N ARG A 175 -6.32 5.48 0.02
CA ARG A 175 -5.37 4.87 -0.91
C ARG A 175 -3.98 4.94 -0.33
N LEU A 176 -3.26 3.81 -0.34
CA LEU A 176 -1.87 3.79 0.06
C LEU A 176 -1.05 4.70 -0.86
N SER A 177 -0.30 5.63 -0.25
CA SER A 177 0.69 6.43 -0.96
C SER A 177 2.06 5.80 -0.75
N VAL A 178 2.78 5.55 -1.84
CA VAL A 178 4.15 5.03 -1.82
C VAL A 178 5.03 6.01 -2.56
N THR A 179 6.13 6.42 -1.94
CA THR A 179 7.17 7.26 -2.54
C THR A 179 8.46 6.46 -2.53
N GLU A 180 8.92 6.07 -3.70
CA GLU A 180 10.12 5.25 -3.92
C GLU A 180 11.36 6.14 -4.16
N ASP A 181 12.54 5.52 -4.27
CA ASP A 181 13.82 6.15 -4.61
C ASP A 181 14.25 7.31 -3.69
N CYS A 182 13.86 7.22 -2.42
CA CYS A 182 14.24 8.18 -1.39
C CYS A 182 15.68 7.94 -0.91
N ALA A 183 16.46 9.01 -0.84
CA ALA A 183 17.77 9.01 -0.20
C ALA A 183 17.67 9.53 1.23
N GLY A 184 18.54 9.05 2.11
CA GLY A 184 18.60 9.53 3.48
C GLY A 184 20.02 9.61 4.03
N THR A 185 20.13 10.19 5.22
CA THR A 185 21.37 10.37 5.96
C THR A 185 21.14 10.07 7.44
N ALA A 186 22.19 9.64 8.14
CA ALA A 186 22.12 9.46 9.58
C ALA A 186 22.04 10.83 10.28
N ASP A 187 21.23 10.91 11.33
CA ASP A 187 21.09 12.07 12.23
C ASP A 187 21.06 11.55 13.68
N GLY A 188 22.24 11.28 14.23
CA GLY A 188 22.38 10.56 15.50
C GLY A 188 21.82 9.14 15.41
N THR A 189 20.78 8.83 16.20
CA THR A 189 20.06 7.54 16.17
C THR A 189 18.90 7.51 15.17
N LEU A 190 18.55 8.65 14.59
CA LEU A 190 17.49 8.82 13.60
C LEU A 190 18.06 8.81 12.19
N TRP A 191 17.20 8.67 11.19
CA TRP A 191 17.54 9.01 9.81
C TRP A 191 16.69 10.19 9.33
N ARG A 192 17.33 11.07 8.54
CA ARG A 192 16.67 12.09 7.73
C ARG A 192 16.50 11.56 6.32
N VAL A 193 15.27 11.45 5.84
CA VAL A 193 14.96 10.95 4.50
C VAL A 193 14.34 12.06 3.66
N GLY A 194 14.88 12.29 2.46
CA GLY A 194 14.56 13.42 1.58
C GLY A 194 13.24 13.32 0.82
N CYS A 195 12.28 12.53 1.32
CA CYS A 195 10.96 12.39 0.74
C CYS A 195 9.93 13.04 1.65
N THR A 196 9.16 13.97 1.08
CA THR A 196 8.12 14.69 1.82
C THR A 196 7.02 13.75 2.26
N ILE A 197 6.55 13.96 3.50
CA ILE A 197 5.40 13.24 4.06
C ILE A 197 4.25 14.20 4.42
N GLU A 198 3.06 13.64 4.55
CA GLU A 198 1.87 14.33 5.05
C GLU A 198 1.39 13.70 6.37
N HIS A 199 0.60 14.45 7.14
CA HIS A 199 -0.14 13.90 8.28
C HIS A 199 -0.92 12.64 7.87
N GLY A 200 -0.85 11.62 8.73
CA GLY A 200 -1.38 10.28 8.48
C GLY A 200 -0.29 9.24 8.18
N GLN A 201 0.83 9.66 7.59
CA GLN A 201 1.92 8.72 7.26
C GLN A 201 2.77 8.32 8.46
N SER A 202 2.63 9.03 9.59
CA SER A 202 3.21 8.61 10.86
C SER A 202 2.91 7.15 11.17
N GLY A 203 3.92 6.41 11.62
CA GLY A 203 3.85 4.98 11.87
C GLY A 203 3.95 4.11 10.62
N GLY A 204 3.94 4.69 9.42
CA GLY A 204 4.15 3.98 8.17
C GLY A 204 5.57 3.46 8.02
N PRO A 205 5.79 2.42 7.20
CA PRO A 205 7.10 1.82 7.05
C PRO A 205 7.99 2.66 6.14
N VAL A 206 9.28 2.64 6.48
CA VAL A 206 10.37 2.85 5.54
C VAL A 206 10.80 1.47 5.05
N ILE A 207 10.76 1.28 3.74
CA ILE A 207 10.99 0.01 3.08
C ILE A 207 12.33 0.06 2.35
N TYR A 208 13.09 -1.02 2.43
CA TYR A 208 14.29 -1.23 1.63
C TYR A 208 14.14 -2.49 0.78
N GLY A 209 14.75 -2.49 -0.41
CA GLY A 209 14.70 -3.61 -1.36
C GLY A 209 13.50 -3.55 -2.30
N THR A 210 13.44 -4.51 -3.21
CA THR A 210 12.42 -4.55 -4.28
C THR A 210 11.78 -5.93 -4.36
N GLY A 211 10.56 -5.99 -4.92
CA GLY A 211 9.82 -7.24 -5.08
C GLY A 211 9.69 -8.03 -3.77
N ALA A 212 10.04 -9.31 -3.81
CA ALA A 212 9.98 -10.20 -2.64
C ALA A 212 11.01 -9.89 -1.54
N ALA A 213 12.05 -9.09 -1.83
CA ALA A 213 13.08 -8.73 -0.85
C ALA A 213 12.75 -7.44 -0.07
N ARG A 214 11.56 -6.86 -0.28
CA ARG A 214 11.08 -5.68 0.46
C ARG A 214 10.98 -6.02 1.94
N ARG A 215 11.47 -5.11 2.78
CA ARG A 215 11.46 -5.24 4.25
C ARG A 215 11.34 -3.89 4.92
N VAL A 216 10.67 -3.86 6.08
CA VAL A 216 10.61 -2.68 6.95
C VAL A 216 11.97 -2.50 7.63
N VAL A 217 12.56 -1.32 7.50
CA VAL A 217 13.88 -1.00 8.09
C VAL A 217 13.82 0.18 9.05
N ALA A 218 12.81 1.03 8.93
CA ALA A 218 12.52 2.14 9.85
C ALA A 218 11.02 2.46 9.86
N VAL A 219 10.59 3.29 10.80
CA VAL A 219 9.21 3.77 10.95
C VAL A 219 9.19 5.29 10.81
N ILE A 220 8.22 5.82 10.07
CA ILE A 220 8.03 7.27 9.89
C ILE A 220 7.55 7.87 11.21
N SER A 221 8.29 8.83 11.77
CA SER A 221 7.93 9.47 13.04
C SER A 221 7.43 10.90 12.81
N ALA A 222 8.25 11.76 12.22
CA ALA A 222 7.95 13.19 12.14
C ALA A 222 8.27 13.77 10.77
N ARG A 223 7.61 14.88 10.43
CA ARG A 223 7.88 15.66 9.23
C ARG A 223 8.94 16.70 9.50
N THR A 224 9.83 16.93 8.55
CA THR A 224 10.76 18.06 8.54
C THR A 224 10.54 18.92 7.31
N GLU A 225 11.18 20.08 7.26
CA GLU A 225 11.35 20.79 6.00
C GLU A 225 12.05 19.87 4.99
N GLY A 226 11.43 19.70 3.81
CA GLY A 226 11.95 18.90 2.71
C GLY A 226 12.02 17.37 2.92
N GLY A 227 11.42 16.82 3.99
CA GLY A 227 11.54 15.38 4.22
C GLY A 227 10.86 14.84 5.48
N ALA A 228 11.39 13.72 5.97
CA ALA A 228 10.92 13.00 7.14
C ALA A 228 12.06 12.62 8.10
N LEU A 229 11.75 12.59 9.39
CA LEU A 229 12.51 11.86 10.40
C LEU A 229 11.91 10.49 10.57
N VAL A 230 12.76 9.48 10.53
CA VAL A 230 12.37 8.08 10.65
C VAL A 230 13.23 7.41 11.73
N VAL A 231 12.61 6.49 12.46
CA VAL A 231 13.26 5.74 13.55
C VAL A 231 13.62 4.35 13.01
N PRO A 232 14.92 4.00 12.92
CA PRO A 232 15.33 2.66 12.50
C PRO A 232 14.75 1.58 13.40
N VAL A 233 14.41 0.41 12.84
CA VAL A 233 13.92 -0.71 13.65
C VAL A 233 15.08 -1.28 14.47
N ASP A 234 15.09 -0.93 15.74
CA ASP A 234 16.18 -1.18 16.68
C ASP A 234 16.08 -2.55 17.38
N GLY A 235 16.99 -2.79 18.32
CA GLY A 235 17.07 -4.06 19.05
C GLY A 235 15.84 -4.32 19.92
N TRP A 236 15.22 -3.28 20.50
CA TRP A 236 14.00 -3.46 21.29
C TRP A 236 12.85 -3.92 20.40
N ALA A 237 12.63 -3.23 19.28
CA ALA A 237 11.52 -3.58 18.38
C ALA A 237 11.70 -5.01 17.83
N ARG A 238 12.92 -5.40 17.46
CA ARG A 238 13.22 -6.77 17.01
C ARG A 238 12.95 -7.81 18.09
N ALA A 239 13.40 -7.57 19.32
CA ALA A 239 13.16 -8.47 20.44
C ALA A 239 11.65 -8.63 20.69
N ARG A 240 10.91 -7.51 20.71
CA ARG A 240 9.46 -7.51 20.92
C ARG A 240 8.69 -8.24 19.83
N LEU A 241 9.14 -8.14 18.58
CA LEU A 241 8.57 -8.84 17.44
C LEU A 241 8.95 -10.33 17.36
N ALA A 242 9.97 -10.76 18.10
CA ALA A 242 10.38 -12.16 18.20
C ALA A 242 9.68 -12.94 19.33
N GLU A 243 9.06 -12.25 20.29
CA GLU A 243 8.27 -12.88 21.34
C GLU A 243 7.12 -13.73 20.75
N PRO A 244 6.59 -14.76 21.42
CA PRO A 244 5.40 -15.46 20.95
C PRO A 244 4.19 -14.51 20.87
N TYR A 245 3.38 -14.62 19.81
CA TYR A 245 2.08 -13.94 19.73
C TYR A 245 1.01 -14.86 20.31
N THR A 246 0.14 -14.31 21.16
CA THR A 246 -1.04 -14.98 21.68
C THR A 246 -2.28 -14.18 21.31
N SER A 247 -3.18 -14.77 20.53
CA SER A 247 -4.49 -14.17 20.29
C SER A 247 -5.28 -14.07 21.60
N SER A 248 -6.04 -13.01 21.77
CA SER A 248 -6.98 -12.86 22.88
C SER A 248 -8.35 -13.35 22.44
N ALA A 249 -9.07 -14.10 23.29
CA ALA A 249 -10.48 -14.39 23.03
C ALA A 249 -11.29 -13.10 23.22
N ASP A 250 -12.20 -12.83 22.28
CA ASP A 250 -13.11 -11.67 22.30
C ASP A 250 -14.06 -11.70 23.52
#